data_AF-A0A429X755-F1
#
_entry.id   AF-A0A429X755-F1
#
_cell.length_a   1.000
_cell.length_b   1.000
_cell.length_c   1.000
_cell.angle_alpha   90.00
_cell.angle_beta   90.00
_cell.angle_gamma   90.00
#
_symmetry.space_group_name_H-M   'P 1'
#
loop_
_entity.id
_entity.type
_entity.pdbx_description
1 polymer ?
#
loop_
_entity_poly.entity_id
_entity_poly.type
_entity_poly.pdbx_seq_one_letter_code
_entity_poly.pdbx_strand_id
1 'polypeptide(L)'
;MARKKRQAKKEMKVKINGKEQSLNEEVVIKDWSKAKKETAAAEDRLENDEFEWVLPNKNIPEVPEFQPVQGIPESIEQEKKPKINISKYLQTRISPNKKGLIISAILAVAIGLGFGLFVWKLVVNPESSTTLTDAAPAVPSEGKEKGAALTATMPDLSAAVVQGGAFSTEEAAESFSDKFTSQGLPSISLNVDEQQFLFIGVTEDLSTAKTWVEDYKASGIDVYAKEFSISENQIKVDSKIEAEWMTEAPKLFGILAKEAADARSSGQINKQVLQDSEITIKKFEDKNIQQKLAVDLRVQLEDTIKQLGAYSTSQNQESLTKAQQSLLNFLKAYYDGSKGPSV
;
A
#
# COMPACT_ATOMS: atom_id res chain seq x y z
N MET A 1 28.55 10.10 -42.89
CA MET A 1 29.19 8.77 -43.01
C MET A 1 29.00 8.01 -41.70
N ALA A 2 28.14 6.99 -41.69
CA ALA A 2 27.79 6.24 -40.47
C ALA A 2 28.70 5.00 -40.30
N ARG A 3 29.35 4.86 -39.14
CA ARG A 3 30.15 3.66 -38.80
C ARG A 3 29.21 2.54 -38.34
N LYS A 4 29.05 1.52 -39.19
CA LYS A 4 28.28 0.30 -38.93
C LYS A 4 29.07 -0.62 -37.99
N LYS A 5 28.63 -0.82 -36.73
CA LYS A 5 29.21 -1.81 -35.82
C LYS A 5 28.85 -3.23 -36.33
N ARG A 6 29.85 -4.04 -36.66
CA ARG A 6 29.68 -5.47 -36.96
C ARG A 6 29.56 -6.22 -35.62
N GLN A 7 28.41 -6.83 -35.36
CA GLN A 7 28.31 -7.87 -34.33
C GLN A 7 28.88 -9.16 -34.92
N ALA A 8 29.93 -9.70 -34.30
CA ALA A 8 30.52 -10.97 -34.67
C ALA A 8 29.75 -12.10 -33.97
N LYS A 9 28.97 -12.87 -34.72
CA LYS A 9 28.29 -14.09 -34.25
C LYS A 9 29.37 -15.15 -33.99
N LYS A 10 29.60 -15.52 -32.74
CA LYS A 10 30.46 -16.67 -32.38
C LYS A 10 29.54 -17.86 -32.11
N GLU A 11 29.59 -18.87 -32.97
CA GLU A 11 28.85 -20.11 -32.79
C GLU A 11 29.72 -21.12 -32.01
N MET A 12 29.29 -21.51 -30.81
CA MET A 12 29.90 -22.62 -30.06
C MET A 12 29.26 -23.93 -30.50
N LYS A 13 30.08 -24.92 -30.84
CA LYS A 13 29.65 -26.29 -31.14
C LYS A 13 29.95 -27.19 -29.95
N VAL A 14 28.92 -27.82 -29.38
CA VAL A 14 29.06 -28.80 -28.29
C VAL A 14 28.74 -30.19 -28.85
N LYS A 15 29.61 -31.17 -28.60
CA LYS A 15 29.39 -32.58 -28.98
C LYS A 15 28.88 -33.35 -27.76
N ILE A 16 27.67 -33.90 -27.85
CA ILE A 16 27.13 -34.85 -26.87
C ILE A 16 26.80 -36.14 -27.62
N ASN A 17 27.40 -37.26 -27.22
CA ASN A 17 27.19 -38.61 -27.79
C ASN A 17 27.23 -38.69 -29.33
N GLY A 18 28.23 -38.05 -29.96
CA GLY A 18 28.59 -38.33 -31.36
C GLY A 18 27.64 -37.79 -32.43
N LYS A 19 26.60 -37.01 -32.08
CA LYS A 19 25.79 -36.25 -33.06
C LYS A 19 25.94 -34.75 -32.83
N GLU A 20 26.17 -34.00 -33.90
CA GLU A 20 26.32 -32.54 -33.87
C GLU A 20 24.94 -31.87 -33.82
N GLN A 21 24.70 -31.02 -32.82
CA GLN A 21 23.49 -30.20 -32.74
C GLN A 21 23.88 -28.72 -32.60
N SER A 22 23.33 -27.87 -33.45
CA SER A 22 23.55 -26.42 -33.42
C SER A 22 22.57 -25.75 -32.46
N LEU A 23 23.07 -25.20 -31.36
CA LEU A 23 22.31 -24.33 -30.45
C LEU A 23 22.29 -22.90 -31.01
N ASN A 24 21.12 -22.43 -31.45
CA ASN A 24 20.86 -21.00 -31.63
C ASN A 24 20.21 -20.47 -30.33
N GLU A 25 21.02 -20.18 -29.32
CA GLU A 25 20.59 -19.30 -28.23
C GLU A 25 21.07 -17.88 -28.56
N GLU A 26 20.11 -16.96 -28.63
CA GLU A 26 20.36 -15.54 -28.81
C GLU A 26 20.84 -14.96 -27.47
N VAL A 27 22.16 -14.83 -27.34
CA VAL A 27 22.77 -14.19 -26.17
C VAL A 27 22.41 -12.70 -26.18
N VAL A 28 21.44 -12.30 -25.36
CA VAL A 28 21.08 -10.89 -25.14
C VAL A 28 22.21 -10.23 -24.34
N ILE A 29 23.14 -9.60 -25.04
CA ILE A 29 24.18 -8.77 -24.44
C ILE A 29 23.51 -7.49 -23.91
N LYS A 30 23.25 -7.43 -22.59
CA LYS A 30 22.73 -6.22 -21.94
C LYS A 30 23.82 -5.14 -21.97
N ASP A 31 23.54 -4.03 -22.64
CA ASP A 31 24.47 -2.92 -22.86
C ASP A 31 24.60 -2.07 -21.59
N TRP A 32 25.63 -2.33 -20.77
CA TRP A 32 25.87 -1.71 -19.45
C TRP A 32 25.95 -0.18 -19.47
N SER A 33 26.19 0.42 -20.64
CA SER A 33 26.24 1.88 -20.82
C SER A 33 24.87 2.57 -20.76
N LYS A 34 23.75 1.85 -20.96
CA LYS A 34 22.40 2.42 -20.78
C LYS A 34 21.99 2.49 -19.30
N ALA A 35 22.34 1.48 -18.51
CA ALA A 35 22.04 1.44 -17.08
C ALA A 35 22.65 2.63 -16.33
N LYS A 36 23.86 3.06 -16.70
CA LYS A 36 24.52 4.22 -16.07
C LYS A 36 23.81 5.56 -16.29
N LYS A 37 22.96 5.66 -17.32
CA LYS A 37 22.18 6.87 -17.60
C LYS A 37 20.85 6.92 -16.84
N GLU A 38 20.36 5.77 -16.41
CA GLU A 38 19.13 5.63 -15.63
C GLU A 38 19.40 5.81 -14.12
N THR A 39 20.63 5.57 -13.65
CA THR A 39 21.05 5.83 -12.27
C THR A 39 21.17 7.33 -11.93
N ALA A 40 21.46 8.20 -12.91
CA ALA A 40 21.63 9.63 -12.67
C ALA A 40 20.34 10.35 -12.21
N ALA A 41 19.16 9.82 -12.55
CA ALA A 41 17.88 10.40 -12.10
C ALA A 41 17.53 10.05 -10.63
N ALA A 42 18.26 9.11 -10.02
CA ALA A 42 18.13 8.75 -8.61
C ALA A 42 19.11 9.52 -7.72
N GLU A 43 20.16 10.13 -8.28
CA GLU A 43 21.22 10.82 -7.53
C GLU A 43 20.82 12.24 -7.12
N ASP A 44 19.92 12.89 -7.87
CA ASP A 44 19.34 14.21 -7.51
C ASP A 44 18.39 14.16 -6.29
N ARG A 45 18.08 12.97 -5.76
CA ARG A 45 17.25 12.81 -4.53
C ARG A 45 18.05 12.63 -3.24
N LEU A 46 19.39 12.59 -3.31
CA LEU A 46 20.23 12.38 -2.12
C LEU A 46 21.04 13.63 -1.72
N GLU A 47 20.90 14.77 -2.39
CA GLU A 47 21.59 16.02 -2.00
C GLU A 47 20.89 16.80 -0.87
N ASN A 48 19.82 16.31 -0.25
CA ASN A 48 19.15 17.00 0.88
C ASN A 48 18.89 16.14 2.12
N ASP A 49 19.62 15.04 2.31
CA ASP A 49 19.68 14.33 3.60
C ASP A 49 21.14 14.33 4.09
N GLU A 50 21.60 15.48 4.61
CA GLU A 50 22.82 15.58 5.41
C GLU A 50 22.63 14.78 6.71
N PHE A 51 23.01 13.51 6.67
CA PHE A 51 23.14 12.68 7.87
C PHE A 51 24.27 13.23 8.75
N GLU A 52 23.91 13.90 9.85
CA GLU A 52 24.85 14.27 10.90
C GLU A 52 25.38 13.00 11.59
N TRP A 53 26.61 12.63 11.25
CA TRP A 53 27.35 11.57 11.94
C TRP A 53 27.62 11.98 13.40
N VAL A 54 26.72 11.59 14.30
CA VAL A 54 26.95 11.73 15.75
C VAL A 54 27.75 10.51 16.23
N LEU A 55 29.04 10.69 16.49
CA LEU A 55 29.82 9.66 17.19
C LEU A 55 29.36 9.56 18.65
N PRO A 56 29.06 8.35 19.18
CA PRO A 56 28.77 8.18 20.59
C PRO A 56 30.03 8.46 21.43
N ASN A 57 29.91 9.35 22.43
CA ASN A 57 30.99 9.65 23.39
C ASN A 57 31.34 8.40 24.21
N LYS A 58 32.39 7.69 23.81
CA LYS A 58 33.00 6.61 24.57
C LYS A 58 34.27 7.16 25.22
N ASN A 59 34.36 7.12 26.55
CA ASN A 59 35.58 7.44 27.29
C ASN A 59 36.73 6.54 26.80
N ILE A 60 37.69 7.13 26.09
CA ILE A 60 38.93 6.48 25.66
C ILE A 60 39.93 6.70 26.80
N PRO A 61 40.44 5.64 27.48
CA PRO A 61 41.52 5.82 28.45
C PRO A 61 42.79 6.31 27.74
N GLU A 62 43.41 7.35 28.31
CA GLU A 62 44.58 8.06 27.77
C GLU A 62 45.76 7.10 27.53
N VAL A 63 46.19 7.00 26.27
CA VAL A 63 47.41 6.28 25.88
C VAL A 63 48.58 7.26 26.02
N PRO A 64 49.70 6.88 26.66
CA PRO A 64 50.80 7.80 26.93
C PRO A 64 51.49 8.30 25.64
N GLU A 65 51.83 9.58 25.69
CA GLU A 65 52.38 10.43 24.64
C GLU A 65 53.71 9.90 24.07
N PHE A 66 53.80 9.75 22.74
CA PHE A 66 55.02 9.32 22.06
C PHE A 66 55.98 10.51 21.90
N GLN A 67 57.17 10.42 22.49
CA GLN A 67 58.20 11.46 22.35
C GLN A 67 58.85 11.42 20.96
N PRO A 68 59.10 12.58 20.32
CA PRO A 68 59.67 12.64 18.98
C PRO A 68 61.18 12.32 19.01
N VAL A 69 61.57 11.23 18.34
CA VAL A 69 62.98 10.99 18.02
C VAL A 69 63.37 11.89 16.85
N GLN A 70 64.36 12.74 17.10
CA GLN A 70 64.98 13.64 16.14
C GLN A 70 65.82 12.86 15.11
N GLY A 71 65.72 13.26 13.84
CA GLY A 71 66.85 13.25 12.92
C GLY A 71 66.60 12.62 11.55
N ILE A 72 66.61 13.47 10.51
CA ILE A 72 67.44 13.46 9.28
C ILE A 72 66.70 14.27 8.19
N PRO A 73 67.40 15.11 7.39
CA PRO A 73 66.89 16.39 6.91
C PRO A 73 66.00 16.33 5.66
N GLU A 74 65.15 17.34 5.60
CA GLU A 74 64.24 17.75 4.53
C GLU A 74 64.96 17.88 3.18
N SER A 75 64.63 16.99 2.24
CA SER A 75 64.89 17.22 0.81
C SER A 75 63.63 17.82 0.20
N ILE A 76 63.76 19.07 -0.23
CA ILE A 76 62.71 19.82 -0.91
C ILE A 76 62.58 19.26 -2.32
N GLU A 77 61.64 18.34 -2.54
CA GLU A 77 61.09 18.08 -3.87
C GLU A 77 59.77 18.83 -4.03
N GLN A 78 59.81 19.86 -4.88
CA GLN A 78 58.65 20.64 -5.29
C GLN A 78 57.72 19.77 -6.14
N GLU A 79 56.69 19.18 -5.51
CA GLU A 79 55.60 18.58 -6.26
C GLU A 79 54.68 19.65 -6.85
N LYS A 80 54.58 19.60 -8.17
CA LYS A 80 53.88 20.57 -9.03
C LYS A 80 52.36 20.42 -8.85
N LYS A 81 51.70 21.51 -8.45
CA LYS A 81 50.24 21.64 -8.46
C LYS A 81 49.68 21.32 -9.86
N PRO A 82 48.71 20.41 -10.02
CA PRO A 82 48.09 20.20 -11.31
C PRO A 82 47.27 21.44 -11.69
N LYS A 83 47.66 22.10 -12.78
CA LYS A 83 46.88 23.17 -13.39
C LYS A 83 45.61 22.55 -13.98
N ILE A 84 44.48 22.75 -13.31
CA ILE A 84 43.17 22.38 -13.82
C ILE A 84 42.87 23.30 -15.01
N ASN A 85 43.07 22.78 -16.22
CA ASN A 85 42.59 23.41 -17.44
C ASN A 85 41.07 23.22 -17.52
N ILE A 86 40.32 24.16 -16.93
CA ILE A 86 38.88 24.27 -17.15
C ILE A 86 38.70 24.64 -18.62
N SER A 87 38.29 23.66 -19.41
CA SER A 87 38.08 23.85 -20.85
C SER A 87 37.13 25.02 -21.08
N LYS A 88 37.49 25.90 -22.02
CA LYS A 88 36.68 27.04 -22.51
C LYS A 88 35.33 26.63 -23.16
N TYR A 89 34.88 25.39 -22.96
CA TYR A 89 33.63 24.88 -23.53
C TYR A 89 32.40 25.12 -22.63
N LEU A 90 32.58 25.39 -21.33
CA LEU A 90 31.43 25.59 -20.43
C LEU A 90 30.82 27.01 -20.47
N GLN A 91 31.42 27.96 -21.20
CA GLN A 91 31.05 29.37 -21.09
C GLN A 91 30.19 29.91 -22.24
N THR A 92 29.65 29.06 -23.10
CA THR A 92 28.77 29.52 -24.18
C THR A 92 27.41 28.86 -24.15
N ARG A 93 26.41 29.72 -23.91
CA ARG A 93 25.01 29.66 -24.40
C ARG A 93 23.95 29.52 -23.31
N ILE A 94 23.84 30.54 -22.46
CA ILE A 94 22.54 30.92 -21.87
C ILE A 94 22.00 32.08 -22.72
N SER A 95 21.32 31.75 -23.81
CA SER A 95 20.43 32.70 -24.46
C SER A 95 19.02 32.45 -23.91
N PRO A 96 18.37 33.43 -23.25
CA PRO A 96 17.05 33.22 -22.70
C PRO A 96 16.08 33.04 -23.87
N ASN A 97 15.53 31.84 -23.99
CA ASN A 97 14.47 31.58 -24.95
C ASN A 97 13.23 32.36 -24.47
N LYS A 98 12.82 33.40 -25.19
CA LYS A 98 11.67 34.27 -24.83
C LYS A 98 10.39 33.46 -24.54
N LYS A 99 10.25 32.28 -25.14
CA LYS A 99 9.15 31.33 -24.90
C LYS A 99 9.19 30.69 -23.50
N GLY A 100 10.37 30.42 -22.96
CA GLY A 100 10.55 29.84 -21.62
C GLY A 100 10.20 30.83 -20.50
N LEU A 101 10.47 32.12 -20.69
CA LEU A 101 10.05 33.17 -19.75
C LEU A 101 8.52 33.33 -19.69
N ILE A 102 7.83 33.18 -20.83
CA ILE A 102 6.36 33.24 -20.87
C ILE A 102 5.75 32.02 -20.15
N ILE A 103 6.29 30.83 -20.37
CA ILE A 103 5.84 29.61 -19.69
C ILE A 103 6.08 29.70 -18.17
N SER A 104 7.25 30.20 -17.76
CA SER A 104 7.58 30.43 -16.35
C SER A 104 6.63 31.45 -15.71
N ALA A 105 6.30 32.54 -16.40
CA ALA A 105 5.37 33.54 -15.90
C ALA A 105 3.94 32.98 -15.72
N ILE A 106 3.45 32.18 -16.68
CA ILE A 106 2.14 31.51 -16.57
C ILE A 106 2.13 30.53 -15.39
N LEU A 107 3.20 29.77 -15.20
CA LEU A 107 3.31 28.81 -14.09
C LEU A 107 3.38 29.53 -12.73
N ALA A 108 4.09 30.64 -12.64
CA ALA A 108 4.14 31.45 -11.42
C ALA A 108 2.76 32.02 -11.05
N VAL A 109 1.98 32.47 -12.04
CA VAL A 109 0.59 32.93 -11.82
C VAL A 109 -0.31 31.77 -11.42
N ALA A 110 -0.18 30.59 -12.04
CA ALA A 110 -0.97 29.41 -11.69
C ALA A 110 -0.68 28.93 -10.26
N ILE A 111 0.59 28.89 -9.85
CA ILE A 111 0.99 28.52 -8.49
C ILE A 111 0.53 29.57 -7.48
N GLY A 112 0.67 30.86 -7.81
CA GLY A 112 0.20 31.96 -6.95
C GLY A 112 -1.31 31.97 -6.74
N LEU A 113 -2.09 31.69 -7.80
CA LEU A 113 -3.55 31.55 -7.70
C LEU A 113 -3.94 30.28 -6.94
N GLY A 114 -3.24 29.16 -7.16
CA GLY A 114 -3.45 27.92 -6.41
C GLY A 114 -3.25 28.11 -4.90
N PHE A 115 -2.13 28.72 -4.50
CA PHE A 115 -1.87 29.04 -3.10
C PHE A 115 -2.85 30.07 -2.52
N GLY A 116 -3.23 31.09 -3.30
CA GLY A 116 -4.23 32.08 -2.88
C GLY A 116 -5.61 31.46 -2.62
N LEU A 117 -6.07 30.56 -3.49
CA LEU A 117 -7.32 29.83 -3.31
C LEU A 117 -7.24 28.85 -2.13
N PHE A 118 -6.08 28.22 -1.90
CA PHE A 118 -5.85 27.35 -0.76
C PHE A 118 -5.99 28.10 0.58
N VAL A 119 -5.36 29.27 0.70
CA VAL A 119 -5.50 30.13 1.88
C VAL A 119 -6.93 30.65 2.02
N TRP A 120 -7.59 31.03 0.92
CA TRP A 120 -8.98 31.47 0.95
C TRP A 120 -9.93 30.37 1.45
N LYS A 121 -9.71 29.12 1.05
CA LYS A 121 -10.44 27.96 1.57
C LYS A 121 -10.23 27.77 3.08
N LEU A 122 -9.02 27.97 3.58
CA LEU A 122 -8.68 27.84 5.00
C LEU A 122 -9.30 28.97 5.85
N VAL A 123 -9.38 30.20 5.33
CA VAL A 123 -9.92 31.36 6.06
C VAL A 123 -11.45 31.43 5.99
N VAL A 124 -12.09 30.97 4.90
CA VAL A 124 -13.53 31.10 4.69
C VAL A 124 -14.32 29.82 5.03
N ASN A 125 -13.66 28.68 5.19
CA ASN A 125 -14.25 27.48 5.81
C ASN A 125 -13.39 27.02 7.00
N PRO A 126 -13.73 27.42 8.25
CA PRO A 126 -13.09 26.86 9.43
C PRO A 126 -13.51 25.42 9.76
N GLU A 127 -14.41 24.79 8.99
CA GLU A 127 -14.93 23.44 9.31
C GLU A 127 -13.98 22.29 8.93
N SER A 128 -12.76 22.59 8.46
CA SER A 128 -11.72 21.58 8.21
C SER A 128 -10.42 21.90 8.95
N SER A 129 -10.53 22.25 10.24
CA SER A 129 -9.39 22.21 11.15
C SER A 129 -9.55 21.01 12.08
N THR A 130 -8.63 20.07 11.96
CA THR A 130 -8.24 19.08 12.96
C THR A 130 -8.41 19.65 14.37
N THR A 131 -9.47 19.25 15.07
CA THR A 131 -9.71 19.66 16.46
C THR A 131 -8.89 18.77 17.38
N LEU A 132 -7.78 19.33 17.86
CA LEU A 132 -7.26 19.00 19.19
C LEU A 132 -8.30 19.44 20.23
N THR A 133 -8.58 18.52 21.15
CA THR A 133 -9.26 18.64 22.45
C THR A 133 -9.51 20.07 22.96
N ASP A 134 -10.78 20.46 23.15
CA ASP A 134 -11.27 20.95 24.44
C ASP A 134 -12.81 20.91 24.51
N ALA A 135 -13.33 20.67 25.71
CA ALA A 135 -14.72 20.41 26.04
C ALA A 135 -15.45 21.70 26.50
N ALA A 136 -16.63 21.97 25.94
CA ALA A 136 -17.74 22.65 26.62
C ALA A 136 -19.05 22.52 25.81
N PRO A 137 -20.24 22.53 26.48
CA PRO A 137 -21.41 21.78 26.04
C PRO A 137 -22.35 22.58 25.12
N ALA A 138 -22.85 21.93 24.06
CA ALA A 138 -23.91 22.46 23.22
C ALA A 138 -25.30 22.15 23.81
N VAL A 139 -26.07 23.21 24.01
CA VAL A 139 -27.49 23.24 24.39
C VAL A 139 -28.32 22.78 23.17
N PRO A 140 -29.38 21.95 23.33
CA PRO A 140 -30.09 21.37 22.19
C PRO A 140 -31.00 22.42 21.53
N SER A 141 -30.84 22.61 20.22
CA SER A 141 -31.83 23.33 19.41
C SER A 141 -32.89 22.34 18.95
N GLU A 142 -34.04 22.39 19.60
CA GLU A 142 -35.28 21.78 19.14
C GLU A 142 -35.80 22.59 17.94
N GLY A 143 -35.51 22.09 16.73
CA GLY A 143 -36.08 22.57 15.48
C GLY A 143 -36.77 21.42 14.77
N LYS A 144 -38.11 21.38 14.83
CA LYS A 144 -38.93 20.53 13.96
C LYS A 144 -38.70 20.96 12.51
N GLU A 145 -37.93 20.18 11.76
CA GLU A 145 -37.96 20.22 10.31
C GLU A 145 -38.20 18.84 9.71
N LYS A 146 -38.86 18.91 8.56
CA LYS A 146 -39.53 17.87 7.81
C LYS A 146 -38.48 17.13 6.98
N GLY A 147 -38.13 15.90 7.39
CA GLY A 147 -37.49 14.89 6.54
C GLY A 147 -36.15 15.28 5.90
N ALA A 148 -35.15 15.65 6.71
CA ALA A 148 -33.77 15.57 6.27
C ALA A 148 -33.37 14.08 6.24
N ALA A 149 -32.91 13.59 5.08
CA ALA A 149 -32.33 12.25 5.01
C ALA A 149 -31.12 12.20 5.93
N LEU A 150 -31.12 11.26 6.88
CA LEU A 150 -29.97 11.05 7.75
C LEU A 150 -28.81 10.53 6.89
N THR A 151 -27.62 11.07 7.11
CA THR A 151 -26.39 10.62 6.44
C THR A 151 -25.47 9.97 7.46
N ALA A 152 -24.83 8.88 7.06
CA ALA A 152 -23.78 8.22 7.83
C ALA A 152 -22.45 8.36 7.12
N THR A 153 -21.41 8.60 7.91
CA THR A 153 -20.03 8.51 7.45
C THR A 153 -19.64 7.04 7.39
N MET A 154 -19.14 6.63 6.24
CA MET A 154 -18.44 5.38 6.05
C MET A 154 -16.95 5.70 6.13
N PRO A 155 -16.25 5.31 7.23
CA PRO A 155 -14.84 5.61 7.42
C PRO A 155 -13.97 5.03 6.31
N ASP A 156 -12.71 5.48 6.25
CA ASP A 156 -11.72 4.76 5.47
C ASP A 156 -11.48 3.37 6.07
N LEU A 157 -11.30 2.38 5.21
CA LEU A 157 -10.99 1.01 5.60
C LEU A 157 -9.74 0.54 4.85
N SER A 158 -8.67 0.26 5.58
CA SER A 158 -7.47 -0.41 5.04
C SER A 158 -7.40 -1.84 5.53
N ALA A 159 -7.06 -2.75 4.63
CA ALA A 159 -6.82 -4.16 4.93
C ALA A 159 -5.72 -4.70 4.01
N ALA A 160 -4.98 -5.69 4.48
CA ALA A 160 -4.06 -6.43 3.63
C ALA A 160 -4.78 -7.63 3.03
N VAL A 161 -4.69 -7.79 1.71
CA VAL A 161 -5.33 -8.88 0.97
C VAL A 161 -4.30 -9.73 0.26
N VAL A 162 -4.62 -11.02 0.10
CA VAL A 162 -3.85 -11.93 -0.76
C VAL A 162 -4.54 -11.99 -2.11
N GLN A 163 -3.89 -11.44 -3.13
CA GLN A 163 -4.36 -11.42 -4.51
C GLN A 163 -3.96 -12.70 -5.23
N GLY A 164 -4.95 -13.47 -5.67
CA GLY A 164 -4.81 -14.68 -6.48
C GLY A 164 -4.83 -14.46 -7.99
N GLY A 165 -5.15 -13.24 -8.45
CA GLY A 165 -5.10 -12.89 -9.87
C GLY A 165 -5.66 -11.50 -10.17
N ALA A 166 -5.46 -11.03 -11.40
CA ALA A 166 -6.15 -9.88 -11.98
C ALA A 166 -6.52 -10.22 -13.43
N PHE A 167 -7.78 -10.01 -13.78
CA PHE A 167 -8.36 -10.43 -15.05
C PHE A 167 -9.06 -9.25 -15.73
N SER A 168 -9.11 -9.27 -17.06
CA SER A 168 -9.85 -8.26 -17.83
C SER A 168 -11.34 -8.59 -17.98
N THR A 169 -11.76 -9.83 -17.69
CA THR A 169 -13.15 -10.28 -17.82
C THR A 169 -13.62 -10.91 -16.52
N GLU A 170 -14.91 -10.74 -16.23
CA GLU A 170 -15.57 -11.31 -15.04
C GLU A 170 -15.59 -12.84 -15.12
N GLU A 171 -15.91 -13.40 -16.28
CA GLU A 171 -15.94 -14.85 -16.54
C GLU A 171 -14.59 -15.53 -16.21
N ALA A 172 -13.47 -14.87 -16.51
CA ALA A 172 -12.15 -15.41 -16.20
C ALA A 172 -11.87 -15.36 -14.69
N ALA A 173 -12.27 -14.27 -14.02
CA ALA A 173 -12.13 -14.16 -12.57
C ALA A 173 -12.99 -15.19 -11.84
N GLU A 174 -14.25 -15.38 -12.26
CA GLU A 174 -15.16 -16.39 -11.71
C GLU A 174 -14.61 -17.81 -11.90
N SER A 175 -14.14 -18.16 -13.10
CA SER A 175 -13.56 -19.48 -13.36
C SER A 175 -12.36 -19.80 -12.46
N PHE A 176 -11.50 -18.81 -12.18
CA PHE A 176 -10.40 -18.96 -11.23
C PHE A 176 -10.88 -18.96 -9.77
N SER A 177 -11.93 -18.21 -9.43
CA SER A 177 -12.58 -18.23 -8.12
C SER A 177 -13.13 -19.62 -7.80
N ASP A 178 -13.81 -20.26 -8.75
CA ASP A 178 -14.33 -21.62 -8.62
C ASP A 178 -13.20 -22.63 -8.42
N LYS A 179 -12.08 -22.45 -9.14
CA LYS A 179 -10.89 -23.28 -8.96
C LYS A 179 -10.33 -23.17 -7.54
N PHE A 180 -10.20 -21.97 -7.00
CA PHE A 180 -9.73 -21.78 -5.62
C PHE A 180 -10.72 -22.32 -4.59
N THR A 181 -12.02 -22.12 -4.82
CA THR A 181 -13.08 -22.67 -3.96
C THR A 181 -13.06 -24.20 -3.96
N SER A 182 -12.82 -24.84 -5.12
CA SER A 182 -12.64 -26.29 -5.22
C SER A 182 -11.40 -26.83 -4.50
N GLN A 183 -10.40 -25.97 -4.28
CA GLN A 183 -9.20 -26.25 -3.49
C GLN A 183 -9.40 -25.96 -1.99
N GLY A 184 -10.60 -25.55 -1.58
CA GLY A 184 -10.92 -25.22 -0.18
C GLY A 184 -10.37 -23.86 0.25
N LEU A 185 -10.06 -22.97 -0.70
CA LEU A 185 -9.62 -21.61 -0.42
C LEU A 185 -10.79 -20.64 -0.53
N PRO A 186 -10.85 -19.62 0.33
CA PRO A 186 -11.84 -18.56 0.18
C PRO A 186 -11.47 -17.73 -1.06
N SER A 187 -12.47 -17.19 -1.76
CA SER A 187 -12.23 -16.37 -2.94
C SER A 187 -13.36 -15.38 -3.20
N ILE A 188 -12.99 -14.18 -3.65
CA ILE A 188 -13.92 -13.15 -4.16
C ILE A 188 -13.32 -12.44 -5.37
N SER A 189 -14.16 -12.07 -6.33
CA SER A 189 -13.82 -11.14 -7.40
C SER A 189 -14.30 -9.72 -7.05
N LEU A 190 -13.45 -8.74 -7.33
CA LEU A 190 -13.72 -7.32 -7.13
C LEU A 190 -13.34 -6.51 -8.37
N ASN A 191 -14.26 -5.70 -8.86
CA ASN A 191 -14.01 -4.82 -10.00
C ASN A 191 -13.36 -3.51 -9.54
N VAL A 192 -12.07 -3.36 -9.81
CA VAL A 192 -11.29 -2.16 -9.49
C VAL A 192 -10.70 -1.64 -10.79
N ASP A 193 -11.07 -0.42 -11.17
CA ASP A 193 -10.55 0.27 -12.36
C ASP A 193 -10.66 -0.56 -13.67
N GLU A 194 -11.86 -1.12 -13.91
CA GLU A 194 -12.17 -1.96 -15.10
C GLU A 194 -11.40 -3.29 -15.16
N GLN A 195 -10.74 -3.67 -14.06
CA GLN A 195 -10.08 -4.97 -13.90
C GLN A 195 -10.72 -5.76 -12.77
N GLN A 196 -10.82 -7.07 -12.96
CA GLN A 196 -11.36 -8.01 -11.99
C GLN A 196 -10.23 -8.57 -11.15
N PHE A 197 -10.07 -8.05 -9.94
CA PHE A 197 -9.12 -8.55 -8.97
C PHE A 197 -9.72 -9.74 -8.24
N LEU A 198 -8.95 -10.82 -8.14
CA LEU A 198 -9.34 -12.01 -7.39
C LEU A 198 -8.57 -12.05 -6.09
N PHE A 199 -9.27 -11.97 -4.96
CA PHE A 199 -8.69 -12.06 -3.62
C PHE A 199 -9.02 -13.39 -2.99
N ILE A 200 -8.06 -13.98 -2.29
CA ILE A 200 -8.16 -15.31 -1.68
C ILE A 200 -7.86 -15.32 -0.17
N GLY A 201 -7.79 -14.15 0.45
CA GLY A 201 -7.55 -14.00 1.88
C GLY A 201 -7.45 -12.54 2.28
N VAL A 202 -7.75 -12.27 3.55
CA VAL A 202 -7.69 -10.92 4.13
C VAL A 202 -7.17 -10.94 5.57
N THR A 203 -6.34 -9.95 5.89
CA THR A 203 -5.67 -9.76 7.17
C THR A 203 -5.65 -8.28 7.55
N GLU A 204 -5.41 -7.99 8.83
CA GLU A 204 -5.24 -6.60 9.31
C GLU A 204 -3.96 -5.96 8.73
N ASP A 205 -2.87 -6.73 8.65
CA ASP A 205 -1.54 -6.20 8.32
C ASP A 205 -0.88 -6.87 7.10
N LEU A 206 -0.03 -6.11 6.41
CA LEU A 206 0.67 -6.56 5.21
C LEU A 206 1.73 -7.62 5.50
N SER A 207 2.27 -7.68 6.73
CA SER A 207 3.32 -8.66 7.07
C SER A 207 2.75 -10.07 7.11
N THR A 208 1.57 -10.24 7.70
CA THR A 208 0.83 -11.51 7.74
C THR A 208 0.41 -11.95 6.35
N ALA A 209 -0.07 -11.03 5.50
CA ALA A 209 -0.40 -11.33 4.11
C ALA A 209 0.83 -11.82 3.31
N LYS A 210 2.03 -11.25 3.55
CA LYS A 210 3.27 -11.70 2.91
C LYS A 210 3.66 -13.11 3.34
N THR A 211 3.50 -13.46 4.62
CA THR A 211 3.72 -14.82 5.10
C THR A 211 2.79 -15.80 4.38
N TRP A 212 1.51 -15.45 4.22
CA TRP A 212 0.56 -16.31 3.51
C TRP A 212 0.93 -16.50 2.03
N VAL A 213 1.45 -15.45 1.39
CA VAL A 213 1.94 -15.54 0.01
C VAL A 213 3.06 -16.57 -0.12
N GLU A 214 3.97 -16.64 0.85
CA GLU A 214 5.03 -17.65 0.86
C GLU A 214 4.46 -19.06 1.02
N ASP A 215 3.49 -19.25 1.92
CA ASP A 215 2.80 -20.54 2.11
C ASP A 215 2.07 -21.01 0.83
N TYR A 216 1.37 -20.09 0.17
CA TYR A 216 0.66 -20.37 -1.08
C TYR A 216 1.63 -20.68 -2.22
N LYS A 217 2.75 -19.96 -2.33
CA LYS A 217 3.79 -20.22 -3.33
C LYS A 217 4.47 -21.57 -3.09
N ALA A 218 4.72 -21.95 -1.84
CA ALA A 218 5.20 -23.29 -1.49
C ALA A 218 4.21 -24.38 -1.92
N SER A 219 2.91 -24.06 -1.94
CA SER A 219 1.83 -24.94 -2.41
C SER A 219 1.61 -24.88 -3.93
N GLY A 220 2.43 -24.13 -4.68
CA GLY A 220 2.33 -23.99 -6.14
C GLY A 220 1.29 -22.98 -6.63
N ILE A 221 0.78 -22.13 -5.75
CA ILE A 221 -0.19 -21.08 -6.08
C ILE A 221 0.54 -19.73 -6.13
N ASP A 222 0.59 -19.10 -7.31
CA ASP A 222 1.21 -17.77 -7.45
C ASP A 222 0.23 -16.68 -7.00
N VAL A 223 0.63 -15.96 -5.94
CA VAL A 223 -0.20 -14.96 -5.27
C VAL A 223 0.67 -13.78 -4.82
N TYR A 224 0.02 -12.65 -4.55
CA TYR A 224 0.68 -11.40 -4.16
C TYR A 224 -0.01 -10.78 -2.95
N ALA A 225 0.78 -10.22 -2.03
CA ALA A 225 0.24 -9.44 -0.91
C ALA A 225 0.02 -8.01 -1.39
N LYS A 226 -1.17 -7.48 -1.19
CA LYS A 226 -1.54 -6.12 -1.58
C LYS A 226 -2.25 -5.44 -0.42
N GLU A 227 -1.90 -4.17 -0.18
CA GLU A 227 -2.71 -3.34 0.69
C GLU A 227 -3.90 -2.79 -0.10
N PHE A 228 -5.09 -2.94 0.45
CA PHE A 228 -6.34 -2.53 -0.17
C PHE A 228 -7.03 -1.52 0.75
N SER A 229 -7.14 -0.29 0.28
CA SER A 229 -7.75 0.80 1.03
C SER A 229 -8.98 1.31 0.31
N ILE A 230 -10.05 1.50 1.08
CA ILE A 230 -11.33 2.05 0.65
C ILE A 230 -11.44 3.42 1.29
N SER A 231 -11.61 4.46 0.47
CA SER A 231 -11.69 5.84 0.97
C SER A 231 -13.00 6.09 1.71
N GLU A 232 -12.98 7.10 2.58
CA GLU A 232 -14.18 7.58 3.25
C GLU A 232 -15.28 7.95 2.24
N ASN A 233 -16.53 7.69 2.58
CA ASN A 233 -17.69 8.11 1.81
C ASN A 233 -18.87 8.43 2.73
N GLN A 234 -19.89 9.12 2.24
CA GLN A 234 -21.14 9.36 2.96
C GLN A 234 -22.29 8.65 2.26
N ILE A 235 -23.10 7.95 3.05
CA ILE A 235 -24.27 7.22 2.57
C ILE A 235 -25.53 7.69 3.30
N LYS A 236 -26.67 7.58 2.63
CA LYS A 236 -27.98 7.78 3.26
C LYS A 236 -28.29 6.60 4.17
N VAL A 237 -28.77 6.92 5.36
CA VAL A 237 -29.26 5.97 6.35
C VAL A 237 -30.65 6.41 6.82
N ASP A 238 -31.40 5.45 7.35
CA ASP A 238 -32.76 5.61 7.81
C ASP A 238 -32.82 5.85 9.33
N SER A 239 -31.74 5.53 10.06
CA SER A 239 -31.67 5.75 11.51
C SER A 239 -30.29 6.18 12.03
N LYS A 240 -30.27 6.76 13.23
CA LYS A 240 -29.02 7.11 13.94
C LYS A 240 -28.21 5.87 14.33
N ILE A 241 -28.89 4.77 14.68
CA ILE A 241 -28.26 3.50 15.05
C ILE A 241 -27.49 2.92 13.86
N GLU A 242 -28.02 3.06 12.64
CA GLU A 242 -27.32 2.68 11.42
C GLU A 242 -26.07 3.53 11.19
N ALA A 243 -26.12 4.84 11.44
CA ALA A 243 -24.96 5.70 11.30
C ALA A 243 -23.82 5.30 12.27
N GLU A 244 -24.17 4.97 13.51
CA GLU A 244 -23.22 4.44 14.49
C GLU A 244 -22.66 3.09 14.05
N TRP A 245 -23.51 2.19 13.54
CA TRP A 245 -23.09 0.88 13.02
C TRP A 245 -22.10 1.01 11.86
N MET A 246 -22.34 1.94 10.91
CA MET A 246 -21.43 2.16 9.77
C MET A 246 -20.03 2.63 10.18
N THR A 247 -19.90 3.22 11.38
CA THR A 247 -18.62 3.63 11.96
C THR A 247 -17.94 2.49 12.74
N GLU A 248 -18.72 1.62 13.37
CA GLU A 248 -18.21 0.52 14.20
C GLU A 248 -17.90 -0.76 13.39
N ALA A 249 -18.67 -1.04 12.34
CA ALA A 249 -18.49 -2.20 11.46
C ALA A 249 -17.05 -2.37 10.92
N PRO A 250 -16.39 -1.35 10.34
CA PRO A 250 -15.01 -1.49 9.85
C PRO A 250 -14.00 -1.77 10.97
N LYS A 251 -14.22 -1.27 12.20
CA LYS A 251 -13.36 -1.56 13.36
C LYS A 251 -13.47 -3.02 13.77
N LEU A 252 -14.70 -3.53 13.87
CA LEU A 252 -14.95 -4.94 14.16
C LEU A 252 -14.38 -5.85 13.07
N PHE A 253 -14.50 -5.45 11.80
CA PHE A 253 -13.86 -6.16 10.71
C PHE A 253 -12.34 -6.28 10.92
N GLY A 254 -11.64 -5.20 11.27
CA GLY A 254 -10.19 -5.24 11.52
C GLY A 254 -9.82 -6.20 12.66
N ILE A 255 -10.57 -6.15 13.77
CA ILE A 255 -10.38 -7.05 14.92
C ILE A 255 -10.58 -8.52 14.51
N LEU A 256 -11.66 -8.82 13.78
CA LEU A 256 -11.97 -10.19 13.35
C LEU A 256 -11.04 -10.68 12.25
N ALA A 257 -10.57 -9.81 11.36
CA ALA A 257 -9.57 -10.14 10.34
C ALA A 257 -8.23 -10.52 10.97
N LYS A 258 -7.80 -9.77 12.00
CA LYS A 258 -6.64 -10.10 12.80
C LYS A 258 -6.82 -11.44 13.51
N GLU A 259 -7.93 -11.62 14.21
CA GLU A 259 -8.21 -12.84 14.97
C GLU A 259 -8.26 -14.08 14.04
N ALA A 260 -8.88 -13.97 12.88
CA ALA A 260 -8.89 -15.04 11.89
C ALA A 260 -7.48 -15.37 11.37
N ALA A 261 -6.61 -14.37 11.28
CA ALA A 261 -5.24 -14.56 10.83
C ALA A 261 -4.33 -15.16 11.91
N ASP A 262 -4.50 -14.73 13.15
CA ASP A 262 -3.86 -15.30 14.33
C ASP A 262 -4.32 -16.75 14.54
N ALA A 263 -5.60 -17.05 14.33
CA ALA A 263 -6.14 -18.40 14.39
C ALA A 263 -5.52 -19.32 13.35
N ARG A 264 -5.26 -18.83 12.14
CA ARG A 264 -4.59 -19.60 11.09
C ARG A 264 -3.15 -19.94 11.48
N SER A 265 -2.44 -19.00 12.10
CA SER A 265 -1.01 -19.14 12.40
C SER A 265 -0.76 -19.89 13.71
N SER A 266 -1.56 -19.63 14.74
CA SER A 266 -1.40 -20.20 16.09
C SER A 266 -2.28 -21.42 16.36
N GLY A 267 -3.34 -21.62 15.56
CA GLY A 267 -4.37 -22.64 15.82
C GLY A 267 -5.26 -22.33 17.04
N GLN A 268 -5.13 -21.14 17.63
CA GLN A 268 -5.85 -20.70 18.81
C GLN A 268 -6.69 -19.47 18.51
N ILE A 269 -7.81 -19.34 19.23
CA ILE A 269 -8.69 -18.18 19.14
C ILE A 269 -8.82 -17.53 20.52
N ASN A 270 -8.73 -16.21 20.55
CA ASN A 270 -9.07 -15.40 21.70
C ASN A 270 -10.58 -15.33 21.89
N LYS A 271 -11.09 -16.19 22.78
CA LYS A 271 -12.52 -16.26 23.12
C LYS A 271 -13.09 -14.94 23.64
N GLN A 272 -12.27 -14.13 24.31
CA GLN A 272 -12.71 -12.83 24.83
C GLN A 272 -13.01 -11.87 23.67
N VAL A 273 -12.13 -11.83 22.66
CA VAL A 273 -12.32 -11.00 21.46
C VAL A 273 -13.59 -11.39 20.71
N LEU A 274 -13.87 -12.69 20.58
CA LEU A 274 -15.12 -13.15 19.97
C LEU A 274 -16.37 -12.76 20.78
N GLN A 275 -16.33 -12.90 22.10
CA GLN A 275 -17.44 -12.51 22.98
C GLN A 275 -17.69 -11.00 22.94
N ASP A 276 -16.63 -10.19 23.00
CA ASP A 276 -16.72 -8.74 22.95
C ASP A 276 -17.25 -8.27 21.58
N SER A 277 -16.84 -8.95 20.50
CA SER A 277 -17.36 -8.70 19.14
C SER A 277 -18.84 -9.08 19.02
N GLU A 278 -19.24 -10.22 19.58
CA GLU A 278 -20.64 -10.67 19.59
C GLU A 278 -21.53 -9.72 20.39
N ILE A 279 -21.07 -9.26 21.56
CA ILE A 279 -21.77 -8.25 22.36
C ILE A 279 -21.91 -6.94 21.59
N THR A 280 -20.87 -6.53 20.86
CA THR A 280 -20.89 -5.30 20.07
C THR A 280 -21.90 -5.40 18.94
N ILE A 281 -21.91 -6.49 18.17
CA ILE A 281 -22.90 -6.68 17.11
C ILE A 281 -24.33 -6.72 17.66
N LYS A 282 -24.56 -7.39 18.79
CA LYS A 282 -25.89 -7.47 19.42
C LYS A 282 -26.46 -6.11 19.83
N LYS A 283 -25.63 -5.11 20.10
CA LYS A 283 -26.09 -3.72 20.35
C LYS A 283 -26.78 -3.11 19.12
N PHE A 284 -26.48 -3.61 17.93
CA PHE A 284 -26.99 -3.13 16.65
C PHE A 284 -27.96 -4.12 15.98
N GLU A 285 -28.43 -5.16 16.67
CA GLU A 285 -29.39 -6.17 16.14
C GLU A 285 -30.84 -5.62 16.06
N ASP A 286 -31.02 -4.30 16.02
CA ASP A 286 -32.32 -3.66 16.01
C ASP A 286 -33.08 -3.94 14.71
N LYS A 287 -34.40 -4.16 14.81
CA LYS A 287 -35.32 -4.35 13.68
C LYS A 287 -35.49 -3.08 12.84
N ASN A 288 -34.87 -1.98 13.25
CA ASN A 288 -34.95 -0.68 12.58
C ASN A 288 -33.82 -0.43 11.57
N ILE A 289 -32.89 -1.38 11.37
CA ILE A 289 -31.92 -1.32 10.28
C ILE A 289 -32.62 -1.72 8.98
N GLN A 290 -32.87 -0.76 8.09
CA GLN A 290 -33.46 -0.95 6.77
C GLN A 290 -32.42 -0.81 5.65
N GLN A 291 -31.32 -0.11 5.92
CA GLN A 291 -30.27 0.11 4.96
C GLN A 291 -29.59 -1.23 4.61
N LYS A 292 -29.66 -1.62 3.34
CA LYS A 292 -29.22 -2.95 2.86
C LYS A 292 -27.75 -3.25 3.16
N LEU A 293 -26.84 -2.31 2.90
CA LEU A 293 -25.41 -2.47 3.15
C LEU A 293 -25.13 -2.72 4.65
N ALA A 294 -25.75 -1.96 5.55
CA ALA A 294 -25.61 -2.11 7.00
C ALA A 294 -26.04 -3.51 7.46
N VAL A 295 -27.14 -4.03 6.91
CA VAL A 295 -27.58 -5.42 7.14
C VAL A 295 -26.55 -6.41 6.59
N ASP A 296 -26.13 -6.25 5.34
CA ASP A 296 -25.19 -7.16 4.68
C ASP A 296 -23.86 -7.24 5.45
N LEU A 297 -23.30 -6.08 5.86
CA LEU A 297 -22.08 -6.00 6.67
C LEU A 297 -22.25 -6.69 8.02
N ARG A 298 -23.38 -6.49 8.71
CA ARG A 298 -23.67 -7.16 9.98
C ARG A 298 -23.72 -8.67 9.82
N VAL A 299 -24.45 -9.17 8.83
CA VAL A 299 -24.57 -10.60 8.56
C VAL A 299 -23.21 -11.23 8.30
N GLN A 300 -22.34 -10.59 7.50
CA GLN A 300 -21.01 -11.13 7.24
C GLN A 300 -20.12 -11.19 8.50
N LEU A 301 -20.19 -10.20 9.39
CA LEU A 301 -19.44 -10.23 10.65
C LEU A 301 -20.02 -11.27 11.63
N GLU A 302 -21.34 -11.42 11.69
CA GLU A 302 -22.00 -12.47 12.50
C GLU A 302 -21.60 -13.87 12.03
N ASP A 303 -21.63 -14.11 10.72
CA ASP A 303 -21.18 -15.36 10.13
C ASP A 303 -19.69 -15.60 10.44
N THR A 304 -18.85 -14.57 10.36
CA THR A 304 -17.44 -14.66 10.74
C THR A 304 -17.27 -15.12 12.20
N ILE A 305 -17.95 -14.46 13.15
CA ILE A 305 -17.89 -14.83 14.58
C ILE A 305 -18.37 -16.27 14.80
N LYS A 306 -19.47 -16.67 14.15
CA LYS A 306 -20.02 -18.03 14.24
C LYS A 306 -19.02 -19.07 13.73
N GLN A 307 -18.38 -18.81 12.59
CA GLN A 307 -17.41 -19.73 12.00
C GLN A 307 -16.10 -19.79 12.83
N LEU A 308 -15.63 -18.66 13.36
CA LEU A 308 -14.50 -18.63 14.29
C LEU A 308 -14.83 -19.35 15.61
N GLY A 309 -16.04 -19.20 16.15
CA GLY A 309 -16.50 -19.96 17.30
C GLY A 309 -16.53 -21.47 17.04
N ALA A 310 -16.98 -21.88 15.85
CA ALA A 310 -16.95 -23.27 15.41
C ALA A 310 -15.51 -23.80 15.27
N TYR A 311 -14.58 -22.99 14.76
CA TYR A 311 -13.15 -23.32 14.72
C TYR A 311 -12.57 -23.51 16.12
N SER A 312 -12.89 -22.64 17.08
CA SER A 312 -12.42 -22.77 18.47
C SER A 312 -12.86 -24.08 19.13
N THR A 313 -13.96 -24.69 18.68
CA THR A 313 -14.50 -25.93 19.26
C THR A 313 -14.02 -27.18 18.53
N SER A 314 -13.95 -27.11 17.18
CA SER A 314 -13.69 -28.28 16.32
C SER A 314 -12.27 -28.32 15.73
N GLN A 315 -11.53 -27.21 15.77
CA GLN A 315 -10.27 -26.98 15.04
C GLN A 315 -10.36 -27.34 13.54
N ASN A 316 -11.55 -27.30 12.97
CA ASN A 316 -11.78 -27.63 11.56
C ASN A 316 -11.36 -26.47 10.65
N GLN A 317 -10.36 -26.71 9.80
CA GLN A 317 -9.86 -25.73 8.81
C GLN A 317 -10.96 -25.20 7.87
N GLU A 318 -12.00 -25.98 7.59
CA GLU A 318 -13.14 -25.54 6.77
C GLU A 318 -13.89 -24.36 7.42
N SER A 319 -14.01 -24.34 8.75
CA SER A 319 -14.63 -23.23 9.47
C SER A 319 -13.79 -21.96 9.35
N LEU A 320 -12.46 -22.08 9.34
CA LEU A 320 -11.55 -20.96 9.13
C LEU A 320 -11.65 -20.41 7.70
N THR A 321 -11.72 -21.29 6.69
CA THR A 321 -11.98 -20.90 5.30
C THR A 321 -13.30 -20.15 5.18
N LYS A 322 -14.37 -20.63 5.81
CA LYS A 322 -15.68 -19.94 5.79
C LYS A 322 -15.63 -18.59 6.49
N ALA A 323 -14.93 -18.47 7.62
CA ALA A 323 -14.73 -17.18 8.29
C ALA A 323 -13.99 -16.18 7.38
N GLN A 324 -12.91 -16.62 6.73
CA GLN A 324 -12.18 -15.81 5.76
C GLN A 324 -13.05 -15.43 4.54
N GLN A 325 -13.91 -16.32 4.07
CA GLN A 325 -14.87 -16.01 3.00
C GLN A 325 -15.85 -14.91 3.43
N SER A 326 -16.41 -14.99 4.64
CA SER A 326 -17.32 -13.96 5.16
C SER A 326 -16.61 -12.61 5.33
N LEU A 327 -15.35 -12.59 5.76
CA LEU A 327 -14.54 -11.37 5.81
C LEU A 327 -14.28 -10.78 4.41
N LEU A 328 -13.97 -11.62 3.43
CA LEU A 328 -13.83 -11.16 2.05
C LEU A 328 -15.16 -10.60 1.51
N ASN A 329 -16.28 -11.27 1.77
CA ASN A 329 -17.60 -10.79 1.39
C ASN A 329 -17.93 -9.44 2.05
N PHE A 330 -17.54 -9.23 3.31
CA PHE A 330 -17.64 -7.94 3.97
C PHE A 330 -16.85 -6.87 3.21
N LEU A 331 -15.59 -7.15 2.88
CA LEU A 331 -14.74 -6.22 2.14
C LEU A 331 -15.36 -5.87 0.78
N LYS A 332 -15.92 -6.87 0.09
CA LYS A 332 -16.63 -6.68 -1.16
C LYS A 332 -17.86 -5.77 -1.01
N ALA A 333 -18.73 -6.07 -0.04
CA ALA A 333 -19.91 -5.26 0.22
C ALA A 333 -19.54 -3.82 0.58
N TYR A 334 -18.52 -3.63 1.42
CA TYR A 334 -18.02 -2.31 1.81
C TYR A 334 -17.47 -1.53 0.62
N TYR A 335 -16.68 -2.19 -0.23
CA TYR A 335 -16.16 -1.57 -1.46
C TYR A 335 -17.28 -1.20 -2.44
N ASP A 336 -18.21 -2.11 -2.71
CA ASP A 336 -19.35 -1.86 -3.60
C ASP A 336 -20.22 -0.70 -3.06
N GLY A 337 -20.41 -0.65 -1.74
CA GLY A 337 -21.05 0.46 -1.03
C GLY A 337 -20.32 1.80 -1.18
N SER A 338 -18.99 1.78 -1.18
CA SER A 338 -18.16 3.00 -1.37
C SER A 338 -18.29 3.59 -2.78
N LYS A 339 -18.64 2.78 -3.78
CA LYS A 339 -18.86 3.20 -5.16
C LYS A 339 -20.29 3.67 -5.45
N GLY A 340 -21.21 3.46 -4.51
CA GLY A 340 -22.58 3.96 -4.60
C GLY A 340 -22.62 5.50 -4.69
N PRO A 341 -23.75 6.08 -5.13
CA PRO A 341 -23.87 7.53 -5.27
C PRO A 341 -23.61 8.20 -3.91
N SER A 342 -22.47 8.89 -3.80
CA SER A 342 -22.17 9.79 -2.70
C SER A 342 -23.29 10.82 -2.58
N VAL A 343 -23.72 11.07 -1.36
CA VAL A 343 -24.88 11.92 -1.03
C VAL A 343 -24.51 13.40 -1.07
#